data_AF-A0A7S2BNH7-F1
#
_entry.id   AF-A0A7S2BNH7-F1
#
_cell.length_a   1.000
_cell.length_b   1.000
_cell.length_c   1.000
_cell.angle_alpha   90.00
_cell.angle_beta   90.00
_cell.angle_gamma   90.00
#
_symmetry.space_group_name_H-M   'P 1'
#
loop_
_entity.id
_entity.type
_entity.pdbx_description
1 polymer ?
#
loop_
_entity_poly.entity_id
_entity_poly.type
_entity_poly.pdbx_seq_one_letter_code
_entity_poly.pdbx_strand_id
1 'polypeptide(L)'
;GYETELKLEPVAPENKIKVAVVGGGCAGLAASCAAAERGHDVTLFEASQEIGGQFNFAKVVPGKEEFHETIKYFNSRLVLSGVDLKLNTTVTAEELIAGGYDRVVVATGVTPRVPNIPGIDHSKVMLYSDVLGGAPVPGKSVAVIGAGGIGFDVAEYLTHDTSHAATSLDTTAFMKEWGVDMSNTTRGGLLEPVDSLPAREVFLLQRKKGALGTGLGKTTGWIHRATLRKKAVKMLSGVEYVKVDDAGLHIKVHPKKSGPAIEQILDVDHVVVCAGQESVTGIVEPLKAAGVPAFEIGGAEHAGELDAKRAIDQGTRLAAVIETAEAGAVFNQPIPFAADFVRNARKWSGRNYS
;
A
#
# COMPACT_ATOMS: atom_id res chain seq x y z
N GLY A 1 -3.36 20.80 4.63
CA GLY A 1 -3.13 21.81 3.58
C GLY A 1 -4.31 22.05 2.66
N TYR A 2 -5.51 21.53 2.96
CA TYR A 2 -6.76 21.79 2.22
C TYR A 2 -7.86 22.29 3.16
N GLU A 3 -7.52 22.69 4.38
CA GLU A 3 -8.47 23.02 5.46
C GLU A 3 -9.40 24.18 5.07
N THR A 4 -8.97 25.05 4.16
CA THR A 4 -9.78 26.18 3.63
C THR A 4 -10.63 25.81 2.41
N GLU A 5 -10.32 24.70 1.73
CA GLU A 5 -10.95 24.27 0.47
C GLU A 5 -11.89 23.09 0.68
N LEU A 6 -11.46 22.09 1.45
CA LEU A 6 -12.23 20.90 1.79
C LEU A 6 -12.90 21.12 3.14
N LYS A 7 -14.15 21.59 3.09
CA LYS A 7 -14.96 21.83 4.29
C LYS A 7 -15.94 20.70 4.50
N LEU A 8 -15.92 20.11 5.69
CA LEU A 8 -16.91 19.14 6.15
C LEU A 8 -18.04 19.88 6.87
N GLU A 9 -18.76 20.73 6.13
CA GLU A 9 -19.90 21.47 6.69
C GLU A 9 -20.99 20.48 7.13
N PRO A 10 -21.62 20.68 8.31
CA PRO A 10 -22.76 19.88 8.73
C PRO A 10 -23.87 19.91 7.68
N VAL A 11 -24.47 18.76 7.40
CA VAL A 11 -25.64 18.71 6.51
C VAL A 11 -26.89 19.18 7.24
N ALA A 12 -27.75 19.89 6.51
CA ALA A 12 -29.07 20.23 7.01
C ALA A 12 -29.90 18.95 7.25
N PRO A 13 -30.78 18.90 8.27
CA PRO A 13 -31.53 17.69 8.62
C PRO A 13 -32.29 17.05 7.45
N GLU A 14 -32.81 17.85 6.52
CA GLU A 14 -33.51 17.42 5.31
C GLU A 14 -32.62 16.73 4.26
N ASN A 15 -31.30 16.95 4.32
CA ASN A 15 -30.31 16.36 3.42
C ASN A 15 -29.56 15.18 4.06
N LYS A 16 -29.97 14.77 5.27
CA LYS A 16 -29.43 13.59 5.94
C LYS A 16 -29.84 12.33 5.15
N ILE A 17 -28.88 11.43 4.97
CA ILE A 17 -29.02 10.19 4.18
C ILE A 17 -28.35 9.01 4.88
N LYS A 18 -28.74 7.80 4.49
CA LYS A 18 -28.17 6.52 4.95
C LYS A 18 -27.06 6.07 4.00
N VAL A 19 -25.85 5.95 4.52
CA VAL A 19 -24.64 5.62 3.74
C VAL A 19 -24.08 4.27 4.20
N ALA A 20 -23.93 3.33 3.26
CA ALA A 20 -23.14 2.12 3.48
C ALA A 20 -21.70 2.36 2.99
N VAL A 21 -20.71 2.06 3.83
CA VAL A 21 -19.31 2.05 3.44
C VAL A 21 -18.80 0.61 3.53
N VAL A 22 -18.24 0.09 2.43
CA VAL A 22 -17.77 -1.30 2.34
C VAL A 22 -16.25 -1.31 2.31
N GLY A 23 -15.63 -1.74 3.40
CA GLY A 23 -14.18 -1.83 3.60
C GLY A 23 -13.67 -0.85 4.67
N GLY A 24 -13.15 -1.37 5.77
CA GLY A 24 -12.55 -0.66 6.90
C GLY A 24 -11.07 -0.31 6.70
N GLY A 25 -10.61 -0.20 5.45
CA GLY A 25 -9.29 0.36 5.11
C GLY A 25 -9.26 1.89 5.14
N CYS A 26 -8.08 2.50 4.98
CA CYS A 26 -7.89 3.95 5.12
C CYS A 26 -8.87 4.84 4.32
N ALA A 27 -9.25 4.44 3.09
CA ALA A 27 -10.26 5.13 2.29
C ALA A 27 -11.65 5.10 2.95
N GLY A 28 -12.14 3.91 3.31
CA GLY A 28 -13.44 3.74 3.94
C GLY A 28 -13.50 4.34 5.35
N LEU A 29 -12.42 4.25 6.11
CA LEU A 29 -12.30 4.91 7.43
C LEU A 29 -12.43 6.43 7.33
N ALA A 30 -11.70 7.04 6.37
CA ALA A 30 -11.79 8.48 6.12
C ALA A 30 -13.18 8.90 5.68
N ALA A 31 -13.77 8.19 4.72
CA ALA A 31 -15.13 8.46 4.23
C ALA A 31 -16.17 8.32 5.35
N SER A 32 -16.09 7.26 6.15
CA SER A 32 -17.06 6.97 7.21
C SER A 32 -17.05 8.04 8.29
N CYS A 33 -15.86 8.37 8.83
CA CYS A 33 -15.75 9.38 9.87
C CYS A 33 -16.21 10.75 9.36
N ALA A 34 -15.77 11.16 8.16
CA ALA A 34 -16.12 12.45 7.59
C ALA A 34 -17.61 12.58 7.25
N ALA A 35 -18.25 11.53 6.72
CA ALA A 35 -19.68 11.56 6.41
C ALA A 35 -20.53 11.57 7.71
N ALA A 36 -20.13 10.81 8.72
CA ALA A 36 -20.81 10.81 10.02
C ALA A 36 -20.66 12.14 10.76
N GLU A 37 -19.48 12.77 10.71
CA GLU A 37 -19.25 14.11 11.29
C GLU A 37 -20.08 15.21 10.65
N ARG A 38 -20.43 15.04 9.37
CA ARG A 38 -21.38 15.94 8.70
C ARG A 38 -22.83 15.70 9.14
N GLY A 39 -23.14 14.53 9.72
CA GLY A 39 -24.46 14.19 10.25
C GLY A 39 -25.20 13.08 9.50
N HIS A 40 -24.57 12.38 8.55
CA HIS A 40 -25.18 11.23 7.86
C HIS A 40 -25.27 9.97 8.73
N ASP A 41 -26.22 9.09 8.44
CA ASP A 41 -26.32 7.78 9.10
C ASP A 41 -25.40 6.79 8.39
N VAL A 42 -24.23 6.52 8.98
CA VAL A 42 -23.18 5.72 8.34
C VAL A 42 -23.10 4.32 8.96
N THR A 43 -23.19 3.29 8.12
CA THR A 43 -22.81 1.91 8.47
C THR A 43 -21.52 1.54 7.74
N LEU A 44 -20.48 1.16 8.48
CA LEU A 44 -19.20 0.69 7.94
C LEU A 44 -19.10 -0.83 8.08
N PHE A 45 -18.99 -1.54 6.97
CA PHE A 45 -18.78 -2.98 6.91
C PHE A 45 -17.30 -3.29 6.69
N GLU A 46 -16.74 -4.19 7.51
CA GLU A 46 -15.39 -4.72 7.36
C GLU A 46 -15.42 -6.24 7.49
N ALA A 47 -14.82 -6.92 6.52
CA ALA A 47 -14.77 -8.36 6.44
C ALA A 47 -13.86 -8.97 7.53
N SER A 48 -12.80 -8.27 7.92
CA SER A 48 -11.89 -8.72 8.98
C SER A 48 -12.38 -8.39 10.40
N GLN A 49 -11.73 -9.01 11.39
CA GLN A 49 -12.00 -8.79 12.82
C GLN A 49 -11.49 -7.44 13.36
N GLU A 50 -10.70 -6.71 12.57
CA GLU A 50 -10.19 -5.39 12.90
C GLU A 50 -10.25 -4.47 11.68
N ILE A 51 -10.33 -3.16 11.93
CA ILE A 51 -10.17 -2.13 10.90
C ILE A 51 -8.69 -1.99 10.50
N GLY A 52 -8.42 -1.20 9.46
CA GLY A 52 -7.09 -0.78 9.04
C GLY A 52 -6.74 -1.23 7.63
N GLY A 53 -7.36 -2.31 7.13
CA GLY A 53 -7.07 -2.87 5.81
C GLY A 53 -5.57 -3.07 5.59
N GLN A 54 -5.02 -2.52 4.51
CA GLN A 54 -3.58 -2.63 4.22
C GLN A 54 -2.65 -2.00 5.26
N PHE A 55 -3.13 -1.11 6.15
CA PHE A 55 -2.28 -0.65 7.26
C PHE A 55 -1.94 -1.78 8.23
N ASN A 56 -2.74 -2.84 8.31
CA ASN A 56 -2.42 -4.01 9.12
C ASN A 56 -1.20 -4.79 8.58
N PHE A 57 -0.93 -4.71 7.27
CA PHE A 57 0.30 -5.23 6.69
C PHE A 57 1.47 -4.25 6.80
N ALA A 58 1.20 -2.94 6.71
CA ALA A 58 2.24 -1.92 6.81
C ALA A 58 2.79 -1.78 8.23
N LYS A 59 1.94 -1.88 9.26
CA LYS A 59 2.30 -1.65 10.67
C LYS A 59 3.33 -2.65 11.23
N VAL A 60 3.42 -3.84 10.62
CA VAL A 60 4.37 -4.90 11.04
C VAL A 60 5.73 -4.79 10.36
N VAL A 61 5.90 -3.88 9.40
CA VAL A 61 7.18 -3.66 8.72
C VAL A 61 8.08 -2.80 9.63
N PRO A 62 9.32 -3.23 9.91
CA PRO A 62 10.25 -2.44 10.72
C PRO A 62 10.43 -1.01 10.19
N GLY A 63 10.31 -0.03 11.07
CA GLY A 63 10.33 1.39 10.73
C GLY A 63 8.99 1.98 10.28
N LYS A 64 7.91 1.20 10.33
CA LYS A 64 6.54 1.62 9.99
C LYS A 64 5.54 1.41 11.13
N GLU A 65 6.03 1.28 12.35
CA GLU A 65 5.23 1.02 13.55
C GLU A 65 4.21 2.14 13.81
N GLU A 66 4.49 3.37 13.37
CA GLU A 66 3.60 4.54 13.49
C GLU A 66 2.21 4.33 12.84
N PHE A 67 2.07 3.37 11.92
CA PHE A 67 0.74 3.04 11.38
C PHE A 67 -0.22 2.46 12.43
N HIS A 68 0.29 1.92 13.55
CA HIS A 68 -0.54 1.59 14.71
C HIS A 68 -1.31 2.82 15.22
N GLU A 69 -0.66 3.99 15.29
CA GLU A 69 -1.31 5.22 15.77
C GLU A 69 -2.35 5.73 14.77
N THR A 70 -2.15 5.53 13.46
CA THR A 70 -3.18 5.88 12.46
C THR A 70 -4.43 5.01 12.60
N ILE A 71 -4.26 3.70 12.82
CA ILE A 71 -5.39 2.79 13.06
C ILE A 71 -6.13 3.18 14.35
N LYS A 72 -5.38 3.44 15.43
CA LYS A 72 -5.92 3.88 16.72
C LYS A 72 -6.66 5.22 16.63
N TYR A 73 -6.14 6.15 15.84
CA TYR A 73 -6.79 7.43 15.53
C TYR A 73 -8.16 7.20 14.89
N PHE A 74 -8.22 6.38 13.83
CA PHE A 74 -9.49 6.09 13.16
C PHE A 74 -10.46 5.32 14.05
N ASN A 75 -9.97 4.38 14.86
CA ASN A 75 -10.82 3.67 15.82
C ASN A 75 -11.50 4.65 16.79
N SER A 76 -10.74 5.61 17.35
CA SER A 76 -11.30 6.66 18.20
C SER A 76 -12.30 7.54 17.46
N ARG A 77 -11.99 7.90 16.20
CA ARG A 77 -12.86 8.75 15.36
C ARG A 77 -14.18 8.06 15.01
N LEU A 78 -14.18 6.76 14.71
CA LEU A 78 -15.42 5.99 14.46
C LEU A 78 -16.34 6.03 15.68
N VAL A 79 -15.78 5.84 16.88
CA VAL A 79 -16.55 5.91 18.14
C VAL A 79 -17.11 7.32 18.37
N LEU A 80 -16.29 8.35 18.20
CA LEU A 80 -16.69 9.74 18.44
C LEU A 80 -17.73 10.25 17.43
N SER A 81 -17.67 9.76 16.19
CA SER A 81 -18.60 10.15 15.12
C SER A 81 -19.88 9.31 15.08
N GLY A 82 -19.98 8.25 15.89
CA GLY A 82 -21.18 7.41 15.98
C GLY A 82 -21.42 6.51 14.76
N VAL A 83 -20.37 6.17 14.00
CA VAL A 83 -20.47 5.24 12.88
C VAL A 83 -20.89 3.84 13.39
N ASP A 84 -21.88 3.22 12.74
CA ASP A 84 -22.25 1.83 13.01
C ASP A 84 -21.24 0.88 12.34
N LEU A 85 -20.22 0.46 13.11
CA LEU A 85 -19.16 -0.43 12.64
C LEU A 85 -19.58 -1.91 12.75
N LYS A 86 -19.56 -2.63 11.62
CA LYS A 86 -19.79 -4.07 11.50
C LYS A 86 -18.50 -4.79 11.08
N LEU A 87 -17.75 -5.29 12.06
CA LEU A 87 -16.58 -6.16 11.83
C LEU A 87 -17.03 -7.60 11.51
N ASN A 88 -16.13 -8.41 10.97
CA ASN A 88 -16.41 -9.81 10.56
C ASN A 88 -17.64 -9.93 9.63
N THR A 89 -17.90 -8.90 8.82
CA THR A 89 -19.10 -8.80 7.99
C THR A 89 -18.69 -8.57 6.55
N THR A 90 -18.65 -9.66 5.77
CA THR A 90 -18.58 -9.57 4.31
C THR A 90 -19.98 -9.30 3.79
N VAL A 91 -20.14 -8.22 3.02
CA VAL A 91 -21.45 -7.82 2.48
C VAL A 91 -21.50 -8.01 0.97
N THR A 92 -22.61 -8.55 0.49
CA THR A 92 -22.92 -8.75 -0.93
C THR A 92 -23.67 -7.54 -1.51
N ALA A 93 -23.74 -7.44 -2.84
CA ALA A 93 -24.51 -6.38 -3.47
C ALA A 93 -26.01 -6.51 -3.15
N GLU A 94 -26.52 -7.73 -3.10
CA GLU A 94 -27.91 -8.05 -2.79
C GLU A 94 -28.31 -7.58 -1.39
N GLU A 95 -27.44 -7.79 -0.39
CA GLU A 95 -27.65 -7.30 0.98
C GLU A 95 -27.64 -5.78 1.06
N LEU A 96 -26.77 -5.10 0.30
CA LEU A 96 -26.73 -3.65 0.24
C LEU A 96 -28.00 -3.07 -0.41
N ILE A 97 -28.49 -3.70 -1.49
CA ILE A 97 -29.74 -3.33 -2.16
C ILE A 97 -30.92 -3.50 -1.20
N ALA A 98 -31.00 -4.67 -0.54
CA ALA A 98 -32.05 -4.95 0.44
C ALA A 98 -31.98 -4.03 1.67
N GLY A 99 -30.78 -3.54 2.02
CA GLY A 99 -30.52 -2.65 3.14
C GLY A 99 -31.05 -1.22 2.97
N GLY A 100 -31.49 -0.85 1.75
CA GLY A 100 -32.12 0.45 1.49
C GLY A 100 -31.21 1.65 1.78
N TYR A 101 -29.94 1.56 1.42
CA TYR A 101 -28.98 2.66 1.55
C TYR A 101 -29.15 3.68 0.41
N ASP A 102 -29.11 4.97 0.72
CA ASP A 102 -29.20 6.03 -0.29
C ASP A 102 -27.93 6.12 -1.14
N ARG A 103 -26.78 5.79 -0.55
CA ARG A 103 -25.46 5.82 -1.17
C ARG A 103 -24.60 4.66 -0.67
N VAL A 104 -23.85 4.05 -1.58
CA VAL A 104 -22.87 2.99 -1.25
C VAL A 104 -21.46 3.46 -1.62
N VAL A 105 -20.57 3.51 -0.64
CA VAL A 105 -19.14 3.78 -0.83
C VAL A 105 -18.40 2.44 -0.90
N VAL A 106 -17.84 2.13 -2.07
CA VAL A 106 -17.06 0.92 -2.33
C VAL A 106 -15.59 1.22 -2.05
N ALA A 107 -15.15 0.84 -0.85
CA ALA A 107 -13.79 1.00 -0.34
C ALA A 107 -13.09 -0.36 -0.09
N THR A 108 -13.48 -1.37 -0.87
CA THR A 108 -13.10 -2.79 -0.80
C THR A 108 -11.61 -3.07 -1.06
N GLY A 109 -10.85 -2.07 -1.48
CA GLY A 109 -9.40 -2.16 -1.59
C GLY A 109 -8.94 -3.01 -2.78
N VAL A 110 -7.92 -3.83 -2.54
CA VAL A 110 -7.18 -4.57 -3.57
C VAL A 110 -6.76 -5.95 -3.09
N THR A 111 -6.51 -6.85 -4.02
CA THR A 111 -5.85 -8.15 -3.79
C THR A 111 -4.46 -8.19 -4.43
N PRO A 112 -3.54 -9.05 -3.94
CA PRO A 112 -2.26 -9.29 -4.60
C PRO A 112 -2.44 -9.79 -6.04
N ARG A 113 -1.70 -9.20 -6.99
CA ARG A 113 -1.68 -9.70 -8.37
C ARG A 113 -0.82 -10.95 -8.49
N VAL A 114 -1.40 -12.04 -8.97
CA VAL A 114 -0.68 -13.29 -9.24
C VAL A 114 -0.19 -13.29 -10.70
N PRO A 115 1.13 -13.24 -10.97
CA PRO A 115 1.64 -13.24 -12.33
C PRO A 115 1.51 -14.64 -12.97
N ASN A 116 1.27 -14.68 -14.28
CA ASN A 116 1.29 -15.92 -15.04
C ASN A 116 2.74 -16.41 -15.23
N ILE A 117 3.22 -17.23 -14.30
CA ILE A 117 4.54 -17.87 -14.31
C ILE A 117 4.30 -19.39 -14.14
N PRO A 118 4.90 -20.26 -14.97
CA PRO A 118 4.82 -21.69 -14.74
C PRO A 118 5.26 -22.08 -13.31
N GLY A 119 4.42 -22.84 -12.60
CA GLY A 119 4.66 -23.19 -11.20
C GLY A 119 4.33 -22.08 -10.19
N ILE A 120 3.54 -21.06 -10.56
CA ILE A 120 3.14 -20.01 -9.60
C ILE A 120 2.34 -20.57 -8.41
N ASP A 121 1.68 -21.72 -8.56
CA ASP A 121 0.96 -22.42 -7.48
C ASP A 121 1.84 -23.42 -6.72
N HIS A 122 3.17 -23.40 -6.94
CA HIS A 122 4.10 -24.28 -6.23
C HIS A 122 4.12 -23.96 -4.72
N SER A 123 4.36 -24.96 -3.88
CA SER A 123 4.38 -24.83 -2.41
C SER A 123 5.42 -23.84 -1.85
N LYS A 124 6.38 -23.42 -2.68
CA LYS A 124 7.40 -22.41 -2.35
C LYS A 124 6.87 -20.98 -2.52
N VAL A 125 5.78 -20.79 -3.25
CA VAL A 125 5.23 -19.47 -3.59
C VAL A 125 4.31 -18.99 -2.46
N MET A 126 4.53 -17.74 -2.05
CA MET A 126 3.74 -17.06 -1.03
C MET A 126 3.32 -15.69 -1.54
N LEU A 127 2.14 -15.22 -1.14
CA LEU A 127 1.74 -13.82 -1.38
C LEU A 127 2.28 -12.93 -0.26
N TYR A 128 2.56 -11.67 -0.58
CA TYR A 128 3.00 -10.71 0.43
C TYR A 128 1.98 -10.52 1.56
N SER A 129 0.68 -10.68 1.25
CA SER A 129 -0.41 -10.56 2.22
C SER A 129 -0.37 -11.67 3.27
N ASP A 130 0.04 -12.88 2.88
CA ASP A 130 0.14 -14.01 3.79
C ASP A 130 1.35 -13.84 4.71
N VAL A 131 2.50 -13.44 4.13
CA VAL A 131 3.75 -13.20 4.85
C VAL A 131 3.60 -12.08 5.88
N LEU A 132 3.04 -10.93 5.48
CA LEU A 132 2.83 -9.80 6.39
C LEU A 132 1.60 -9.99 7.29
N GLY A 133 0.67 -10.88 6.92
CA GLY A 133 -0.52 -11.22 7.69
C GLY A 133 -0.28 -12.24 8.81
N GLY A 134 0.94 -12.79 8.92
CA GLY A 134 1.34 -13.70 10.00
C GLY A 134 1.27 -15.21 9.67
N ALA A 135 1.14 -15.59 8.40
CA ALA A 135 1.12 -16.99 7.94
C ALA A 135 2.40 -17.35 7.14
N PRO A 136 2.73 -18.65 7.02
CA PRO A 136 3.95 -19.21 7.62
C PRO A 136 5.23 -18.45 7.28
N VAL A 137 6.05 -18.33 8.31
CA VAL A 137 7.36 -17.68 8.32
C VAL A 137 8.23 -18.22 7.17
N PRO A 138 8.62 -17.38 6.19
CA PRO A 138 9.48 -17.83 5.10
C PRO A 138 10.80 -18.37 5.63
N GLY A 139 11.39 -19.31 4.87
CA GLY A 139 12.65 -19.97 5.16
C GLY A 139 13.86 -19.02 5.21
N LYS A 140 15.07 -19.57 5.24
CA LYS A 140 16.32 -18.81 5.40
C LYS A 140 16.74 -18.07 4.13
N SER A 141 16.33 -18.54 2.95
CA SER A 141 16.59 -17.89 1.66
C SER A 141 15.27 -17.60 0.93
N VAL A 142 15.10 -16.36 0.46
CA VAL A 142 13.85 -15.89 -0.14
C VAL A 142 14.09 -15.06 -1.40
N ALA A 143 13.35 -15.36 -2.46
CA ALA A 143 13.26 -14.51 -3.64
C ALA A 143 11.98 -13.67 -3.63
N VAL A 144 12.10 -12.35 -3.73
CA VAL A 144 10.97 -11.41 -3.77
C VAL A 144 10.76 -10.94 -5.21
N ILE A 145 9.63 -11.31 -5.80
CA ILE A 145 9.22 -10.90 -7.15
C ILE A 145 8.54 -9.54 -7.08
N GLY A 146 9.22 -8.50 -7.57
CA GLY A 146 8.71 -7.13 -7.63
C GLY A 146 9.40 -6.22 -6.62
N ALA A 147 9.95 -5.10 -7.11
CA ALA A 147 10.73 -4.15 -6.31
C ALA A 147 10.07 -2.76 -6.21
N GLY A 148 8.74 -2.73 -6.14
CA GLY A 148 7.97 -1.53 -5.75
C GLY A 148 7.95 -1.34 -4.23
N GLY A 149 7.10 -0.44 -3.72
CA GLY A 149 6.97 -0.17 -2.28
C GLY A 149 6.79 -1.44 -1.43
N ILE A 150 5.82 -2.28 -1.79
CA ILE A 150 5.56 -3.56 -1.11
C ILE A 150 6.78 -4.48 -1.13
N GLY A 151 7.50 -4.55 -2.26
CA GLY A 151 8.69 -5.39 -2.38
C GLY A 151 9.83 -4.97 -1.46
N PHE A 152 10.03 -3.66 -1.30
CA PHE A 152 11.00 -3.12 -0.35
C PHE A 152 10.57 -3.36 1.10
N ASP A 153 9.29 -3.19 1.42
CA ASP A 153 8.74 -3.44 2.75
C ASP A 153 8.87 -4.93 3.14
N VAL A 154 8.54 -5.83 2.22
CA VAL A 154 8.70 -7.28 2.43
C VAL A 154 10.18 -7.65 2.59
N ALA A 155 11.08 -7.09 1.78
CA ALA A 155 12.51 -7.35 1.94
C ALA A 155 13.04 -6.83 3.30
N GLU A 156 12.56 -5.68 3.76
CA GLU A 156 12.89 -5.12 5.07
C GLU A 156 12.38 -6.03 6.21
N TYR A 157 11.12 -6.45 6.12
CA TYR A 157 10.51 -7.39 7.05
C TYR A 157 11.26 -8.72 7.11
N LEU A 158 11.62 -9.30 5.95
CA LEU A 158 12.28 -10.60 5.88
C LEU A 158 13.70 -10.60 6.44
N THR A 159 14.39 -9.46 6.35
CA THR A 159 15.78 -9.33 6.81
C THR A 159 15.89 -8.92 8.27
N HIS A 160 14.79 -8.50 8.90
CA HIS A 160 14.76 -8.14 10.31
C HIS A 160 14.81 -9.37 11.23
N ASP A 161 15.66 -9.30 12.24
CA ASP A 161 15.74 -10.29 13.32
C ASP A 161 14.71 -9.96 14.40
N THR A 162 13.66 -10.77 14.48
CA THR A 162 12.55 -10.59 15.42
C THR A 162 12.91 -10.87 16.87
N SER A 163 14.14 -11.34 17.16
CA SER A 163 14.64 -11.46 18.54
C SER A 163 15.04 -10.12 19.15
N HIS A 164 15.15 -9.08 18.32
CA HIS A 164 15.46 -7.71 18.72
C HIS A 164 14.35 -6.77 18.29
N ALA A 165 14.14 -5.69 19.04
CA ALA A 165 13.24 -4.62 18.61
C ALA A 165 13.77 -3.96 17.31
N ALA A 166 12.86 -3.46 16.48
CA ALA A 166 13.24 -2.62 15.34
C ALA A 166 14.04 -1.40 15.83
N THR A 167 15.08 -1.02 15.10
CA THR A 167 15.93 0.13 15.50
C THR A 167 15.16 1.44 15.50
N SER A 168 14.04 1.55 14.77
CA SER A 168 13.10 2.68 14.85
C SER A 168 12.50 2.91 16.24
N LEU A 169 12.50 1.89 17.12
CA LEU A 169 11.98 1.97 18.48
C LEU A 169 13.07 2.08 19.55
N ASP A 170 14.35 2.03 19.16
CA ASP A 170 15.49 2.12 20.07
C ASP A 170 16.48 3.18 19.56
N THR A 171 16.47 4.34 20.22
CA THR A 171 17.35 5.46 19.89
C THR A 171 18.82 5.06 19.88
N THR A 172 19.29 4.28 20.85
CA THR A 172 20.71 3.90 20.92
C THR A 172 21.07 2.96 19.78
N ALA A 173 20.22 1.98 19.47
CA ALA A 173 20.43 1.07 18.35
C ALA A 173 20.41 1.81 17.01
N PHE A 174 19.46 2.72 16.80
CA PHE A 174 19.38 3.58 15.60
C PHE A 174 20.65 4.40 15.42
N MET A 175 21.09 5.11 16.46
CA MET A 175 22.28 5.96 16.38
C MET A 175 23.53 5.14 16.07
N LYS A 176 23.66 3.93 16.63
CA LYS A 176 24.75 3.01 16.32
C LYS A 176 24.70 2.49 14.88
N GLU A 177 23.52 2.10 14.39
CA GLU A 177 23.33 1.63 13.01
C GLU A 177 23.70 2.70 11.98
N TRP A 178 23.38 3.96 12.28
CA TRP A 178 23.62 5.10 11.39
C TRP A 178 24.94 5.82 11.64
N GLY A 179 25.73 5.39 12.62
CA GLY A 179 27.02 6.00 12.94
C GLY A 179 26.87 7.44 13.44
N VAL A 180 25.95 7.68 14.36
CA VAL A 180 25.74 9.01 14.95
C VAL A 180 26.45 9.10 16.30
N ASP A 181 27.33 10.09 16.42
CA ASP A 181 27.99 10.43 17.68
C ASP A 181 27.08 11.29 18.56
N MET A 182 26.39 10.65 19.49
CA MET A 182 25.51 11.35 20.45
C MET A 182 26.27 12.27 21.43
N SER A 183 27.60 12.14 21.55
CA SER A 183 28.43 13.02 22.38
C SER A 183 28.92 14.26 21.63
N ASN A 184 28.71 14.31 20.31
CA ASN A 184 29.12 15.40 19.43
C ASN A 184 30.61 15.76 19.56
N THR A 185 31.47 14.75 19.72
CA THR A 185 32.93 14.88 19.85
C THR A 185 33.65 14.75 18.50
N THR A 186 32.99 14.15 17.51
CA THR A 186 33.50 13.97 16.14
C THR A 186 32.98 15.03 15.18
N ARG A 187 33.74 15.31 14.12
CA ARG A 187 33.37 16.31 13.11
C ARG A 187 32.04 15.93 12.46
N GLY A 188 31.02 16.77 12.66
CA GLY A 188 29.68 16.55 12.12
C GLY A 188 28.87 15.48 12.86
N GLY A 189 29.34 15.01 14.01
CA GLY A 189 28.65 14.00 14.82
C GLY A 189 28.60 12.61 14.16
N LEU A 190 29.66 12.22 13.45
CA LEU A 190 29.70 10.98 12.66
C LEU A 190 30.72 9.98 13.23
N LEU A 191 30.23 8.77 13.49
CA LEU A 191 30.99 7.55 13.78
C LEU A 191 30.92 6.60 12.58
N GLU A 192 31.70 5.52 12.64
CA GLU A 192 31.54 4.42 11.70
C GLU A 192 30.21 3.68 11.99
N PRO A 193 29.32 3.51 11.00
CA PRO A 193 28.07 2.79 11.19
C PRO A 193 28.32 1.31 11.47
N VAL A 194 27.47 0.70 12.29
CA VAL A 194 27.53 -0.74 12.57
C VAL A 194 26.36 -1.44 11.88
N ASP A 195 26.67 -2.22 10.86
CA ASP A 195 25.66 -3.01 10.15
C ASP A 195 25.22 -4.22 10.99
N SER A 196 23.93 -4.55 10.90
CA SER A 196 23.36 -5.76 11.46
C SER A 196 23.36 -6.88 10.42
N LEU A 197 23.56 -8.12 10.88
CA LEU A 197 23.43 -9.28 10.01
C LEU A 197 21.94 -9.52 9.72
N PRO A 198 21.56 -9.75 8.45
CA PRO A 198 20.16 -10.02 8.12
C PRO A 198 19.74 -11.39 8.66
N ALA A 199 18.49 -11.50 9.12
CA ALA A 199 17.92 -12.77 9.56
C ALA A 199 17.78 -13.80 8.43
N ARG A 200 17.73 -13.34 7.17
CA ARG A 200 17.56 -14.16 5.97
C ARG A 200 18.40 -13.65 4.81
N GLU A 201 18.77 -14.56 3.92
CA GLU A 201 19.26 -14.19 2.60
C GLU A 201 18.07 -13.80 1.70
N VAL A 202 18.09 -12.59 1.16
CA VAL A 202 16.98 -12.07 0.34
C VAL A 202 17.49 -11.64 -1.04
N PHE A 203 16.80 -12.10 -2.07
CA PHE A 203 16.93 -11.63 -3.45
C PHE A 203 15.74 -10.75 -3.79
N LEU A 204 15.96 -9.48 -4.12
CA LEU A 204 14.89 -8.56 -4.55
C LEU A 204 14.96 -8.36 -6.06
N LEU A 205 13.89 -8.72 -6.77
CA LEU A 205 13.90 -8.88 -8.22
C LEU A 205 12.94 -7.89 -8.90
N GLN A 206 13.33 -7.35 -10.06
CA GLN A 206 12.41 -6.65 -10.95
C GLN A 206 12.68 -6.92 -12.43
N ARG A 207 11.60 -6.93 -13.21
CA ARG A 207 11.66 -7.04 -14.69
C ARG A 207 12.29 -5.83 -15.35
N LYS A 208 11.98 -4.63 -14.84
CA LYS A 208 12.49 -3.38 -15.39
C LYS A 208 14.01 -3.32 -15.23
N LYS A 209 14.74 -2.98 -16.30
CA LYS A 209 16.18 -2.68 -16.21
C LYS A 209 16.41 -1.37 -15.46
N GLY A 210 17.46 -1.32 -14.65
CA GLY A 210 17.85 -0.10 -13.92
C GLY A 210 17.96 -0.31 -12.42
N ALA A 211 18.18 0.76 -11.68
CA ALA A 211 18.22 0.69 -10.22
C ALA A 211 16.84 0.31 -9.65
N LEU A 212 16.84 -0.54 -8.62
CA LEU A 212 15.63 -0.88 -7.88
C LEU A 212 15.24 0.30 -6.97
N GLY A 213 13.94 0.48 -6.77
CA GLY A 213 13.41 1.49 -5.87
C GLY A 213 13.52 2.94 -6.36
N THR A 214 13.70 3.18 -7.67
CA THR A 214 13.71 4.55 -8.23
C THR A 214 12.35 5.23 -8.17
N GLY A 215 11.26 4.46 -8.06
CA GLY A 215 9.89 4.96 -7.90
C GLY A 215 9.47 5.20 -6.45
N LEU A 216 10.31 4.84 -5.47
CA LEU A 216 10.03 5.09 -4.06
C LEU A 216 9.98 6.59 -3.75
N GLY A 217 9.42 6.94 -2.59
CA GLY A 217 9.27 8.32 -2.13
C GLY A 217 10.55 9.15 -2.28
N LYS A 218 10.41 10.40 -2.74
CA LYS A 218 11.55 11.26 -3.10
C LYS A 218 12.55 11.47 -1.96
N THR A 219 12.05 11.58 -0.72
CA THR A 219 12.85 11.87 0.47
C THR A 219 13.14 10.64 1.33
N THR A 220 12.43 9.53 1.13
CA THR A 220 12.52 8.31 1.95
C THR A 220 13.08 7.11 1.19
N GLY A 221 12.92 7.07 -0.12
CA GLY A 221 13.34 5.94 -0.95
C GLY A 221 14.83 5.63 -0.88
N TRP A 222 15.67 6.63 -0.63
CA TRP A 222 17.11 6.41 -0.44
C TRP A 222 17.42 5.69 0.88
N ILE A 223 16.63 5.91 1.93
CA ILE A 223 16.77 5.28 3.24
C ILE A 223 16.56 3.77 3.06
N HIS A 224 15.43 3.35 2.50
CA HIS A 224 15.14 1.94 2.27
C HIS A 224 16.20 1.25 1.40
N ARG A 225 16.69 1.92 0.35
CA ARG A 225 17.79 1.36 -0.47
C ARG A 225 19.10 1.24 0.30
N ALA A 226 19.41 2.17 1.20
CA ALA A 226 20.60 2.10 2.04
C ALA A 226 20.47 0.96 3.07
N THR A 227 19.33 0.87 3.76
CA THR A 227 19.05 -0.18 4.75
C THR A 227 19.17 -1.57 4.12
N LEU A 228 18.51 -1.83 3.00
CA LEU A 228 18.59 -3.15 2.35
C LEU A 228 20.01 -3.49 1.86
N ARG A 229 20.84 -2.49 1.50
CA ARG A 229 22.25 -2.74 1.15
C ARG A 229 23.09 -3.10 2.36
N LYS A 230 22.90 -2.41 3.50
CA LYS A 230 23.55 -2.75 4.78
C LYS A 230 23.21 -4.20 5.19
N LYS A 231 21.98 -4.60 4.95
CA LYS A 231 21.48 -5.97 5.15
C LYS A 231 21.82 -6.96 4.03
N ALA A 232 22.77 -6.61 3.15
CA ALA A 232 23.29 -7.45 2.08
C ALA A 232 22.22 -8.05 1.12
N VAL A 233 21.08 -7.38 0.94
CA VAL A 233 20.03 -7.84 0.01
C VAL A 233 20.53 -7.83 -1.43
N LYS A 234 20.38 -8.96 -2.12
CA LYS A 234 20.82 -9.15 -3.51
C LYS A 234 19.76 -8.57 -4.46
N MET A 235 20.04 -7.40 -5.01
CA MET A 235 19.11 -6.68 -5.89
C MET A 235 19.38 -6.99 -7.38
N LEU A 236 18.43 -7.65 -8.06
CA LEU A 236 18.54 -7.99 -9.49
C LEU A 236 17.48 -7.26 -10.33
N SER A 237 17.92 -6.63 -11.41
CA SER A 237 17.08 -5.90 -12.37
C SER A 237 17.15 -6.53 -13.75
N GLY A 238 16.16 -6.31 -14.60
CA GLY A 238 16.17 -6.92 -15.94
C GLY A 238 15.90 -8.42 -15.88
N VAL A 239 15.16 -8.87 -14.87
CA VAL A 239 14.89 -10.29 -14.63
C VAL A 239 13.67 -10.73 -15.43
N GLU A 240 13.78 -11.82 -16.15
CA GLU A 240 12.67 -12.59 -16.70
C GLU A 240 12.45 -13.82 -15.82
N TYR A 241 11.21 -14.05 -15.39
CA TYR A 241 10.84 -15.18 -14.54
C TYR A 241 10.42 -16.35 -15.43
N VAL A 242 11.14 -17.46 -15.34
CA VAL A 242 10.95 -18.61 -16.24
C VAL A 242 9.95 -19.60 -15.64
N LYS A 243 10.19 -20.05 -14.40
CA LYS A 243 9.31 -20.97 -13.66
C LYS A 243 9.69 -21.04 -12.18
N VAL A 244 8.82 -21.62 -11.37
CA VAL A 244 9.11 -22.05 -10.00
C VAL A 244 8.93 -23.57 -9.90
N ASP A 245 9.88 -24.26 -9.27
CA ASP A 245 9.79 -25.69 -8.96
C ASP A 245 10.58 -26.03 -7.68
N ASP A 246 10.80 -27.32 -7.40
CA ASP A 246 11.54 -27.79 -6.23
C ASP A 246 12.98 -27.25 -6.13
N ALA A 247 13.62 -26.93 -7.27
CA ALA A 247 14.96 -26.35 -7.30
C ALA A 247 14.96 -24.83 -7.03
N GLY A 248 13.79 -24.19 -6.94
CA GLY A 248 13.63 -22.78 -6.62
C GLY A 248 13.10 -21.93 -7.77
N LEU A 249 13.53 -20.67 -7.85
CA LEU A 249 13.08 -19.72 -8.87
C LEU A 249 14.05 -19.69 -10.05
N HIS A 250 13.58 -20.14 -11.20
CA HIS A 250 14.33 -20.10 -12.46
C HIS A 250 14.17 -18.73 -13.10
N ILE A 251 15.29 -18.08 -13.40
CA ILE A 251 15.31 -16.73 -13.97
C ILE A 251 16.28 -16.61 -15.15
N LYS A 252 16.02 -15.60 -15.98
CA LYS A 252 16.96 -15.07 -16.96
C LYS A 252 17.30 -13.63 -16.59
N VAL A 253 18.57 -13.34 -16.39
CA VAL A 253 19.04 -11.98 -16.09
C VAL A 253 19.54 -11.34 -17.37
N HIS A 254 18.82 -10.32 -17.83
CA HIS A 254 19.19 -9.56 -19.01
C HIS A 254 20.20 -8.46 -18.65
N PRO A 255 21.42 -8.47 -19.21
CA PRO A 255 22.43 -7.48 -18.87
C PRO A 255 21.99 -6.04 -19.21
N LYS A 256 22.59 -5.07 -18.51
CA LYS A 256 22.34 -3.63 -18.76
C LYS A 256 22.83 -3.19 -20.14
N LYS A 257 23.96 -3.75 -20.59
CA LYS A 257 24.48 -3.59 -21.95
C LYS A 257 23.97 -4.73 -22.84
N SER A 258 24.05 -4.57 -24.16
CA SER A 258 23.70 -5.64 -25.09
C SER A 258 24.52 -6.91 -24.81
N GLY A 259 23.85 -8.05 -24.83
CA GLY A 259 24.44 -9.35 -24.53
C GLY A 259 23.36 -10.41 -24.31
N PRO A 260 23.71 -11.70 -24.33
CA PRO A 260 22.77 -12.77 -24.07
C PRO A 260 22.25 -12.71 -22.62
N ALA A 261 21.03 -13.17 -22.40
CA ALA A 261 20.50 -13.35 -21.06
C ALA A 261 21.25 -14.48 -20.35
N ILE A 262 21.52 -14.30 -19.06
CA ILE A 262 22.19 -15.31 -18.24
C ILE A 262 21.11 -16.10 -17.52
N GLU A 263 21.05 -17.40 -17.78
CA GLU A 263 20.18 -18.32 -17.05
C GLU A 263 20.74 -18.58 -15.65
N GLN A 264 19.87 -18.53 -14.65
CA GLN A 264 20.23 -18.75 -13.26
C GLN A 264 19.04 -19.41 -12.54
N ILE A 265 19.35 -20.34 -11.64
CA ILE A 265 18.39 -20.86 -10.67
C ILE A 265 18.73 -20.22 -9.32
N LEU A 266 17.74 -19.57 -8.71
CA LEU A 266 17.83 -19.14 -7.32
C LEU A 266 17.29 -20.28 -6.46
N ASP A 267 18.22 -21.05 -5.87
CA ASP A 267 17.90 -22.08 -4.87
C ASP A 267 17.45 -21.40 -3.58
N VAL A 268 16.15 -21.13 -3.51
CA VAL A 268 15.51 -20.43 -2.39
C VAL A 268 14.49 -21.35 -1.72
N ASP A 269 14.37 -21.20 -0.41
CA ASP A 269 13.32 -21.88 0.34
C ASP A 269 11.94 -21.44 -0.15
N HIS A 270 11.76 -20.12 -0.36
CA HIS A 270 10.48 -19.53 -0.75
C HIS A 270 10.61 -18.39 -1.77
N VAL A 271 9.51 -18.15 -2.49
CA VAL A 271 9.32 -17.06 -3.46
C VAL A 271 8.13 -16.22 -3.02
N VAL A 272 8.36 -14.95 -2.67
CA VAL A 272 7.29 -14.03 -2.25
C VAL A 272 6.89 -13.13 -3.43
N VAL A 273 5.60 -13.13 -3.76
CA VAL A 273 5.04 -12.37 -4.88
C VAL A 273 4.59 -10.98 -4.43
N CYS A 274 5.34 -9.97 -4.87
CA CYS A 274 5.06 -8.54 -4.71
C CYS A 274 4.86 -7.87 -6.07
N ALA A 275 4.19 -8.56 -6.99
CA ALA A 275 4.15 -8.18 -8.40
C ALA A 275 3.27 -6.95 -8.70
N GLY A 276 2.41 -6.55 -7.77
CA GLY A 276 1.42 -5.49 -7.93
C GLY A 276 0.09 -5.91 -7.29
N GLN A 277 -0.96 -5.17 -7.58
CA GLN A 277 -2.27 -5.34 -6.96
C GLN A 277 -3.38 -5.24 -8.02
N GLU A 278 -4.56 -5.76 -7.70
CA GLU A 278 -5.77 -5.70 -8.53
C GLU A 278 -6.94 -5.15 -7.69
N SER A 279 -7.76 -4.28 -8.29
CA SER A 279 -8.89 -3.66 -7.61
C SER A 279 -10.00 -4.66 -7.35
N VAL A 280 -10.60 -4.60 -6.15
CA VAL A 280 -11.74 -5.46 -5.77
C VAL A 280 -13.03 -4.70 -6.04
N THR A 281 -13.66 -4.92 -7.19
CA THR A 281 -14.85 -4.14 -7.63
C THR A 281 -16.11 -5.00 -7.82
N GLY A 282 -16.12 -6.25 -7.33
CA GLY A 282 -17.16 -7.23 -7.62
C GLY A 282 -18.61 -6.81 -7.30
N ILE A 283 -18.81 -5.89 -6.34
CA ILE A 283 -20.14 -5.39 -5.95
C ILE A 283 -20.62 -4.19 -6.79
N VAL A 284 -19.74 -3.57 -7.59
CA VAL A 284 -20.03 -2.30 -8.26
C VAL A 284 -21.07 -2.46 -9.37
N GLU A 285 -20.84 -3.39 -10.30
CA GLU A 285 -21.76 -3.60 -11.44
C GLU A 285 -23.16 -4.07 -11.00
N PRO A 286 -23.31 -5.02 -10.05
CA PRO A 286 -24.62 -5.37 -9.51
C PRO A 286 -25.37 -4.18 -8.87
N LEU A 287 -24.68 -3.33 -8.10
CA LEU A 287 -25.27 -2.13 -7.50
C LEU A 287 -25.76 -1.13 -8.56
N LYS A 288 -24.93 -0.88 -9.59
CA LYS A 288 -25.30 -0.03 -10.73
C LYS A 288 -26.51 -0.59 -11.48
N ALA A 289 -26.54 -1.89 -11.74
CA ALA A 289 -27.65 -2.56 -12.41
C ALA A 289 -28.97 -2.44 -11.62
N ALA A 290 -28.89 -2.38 -10.29
CA ALA A 290 -30.03 -2.16 -9.40
C ALA A 290 -30.41 -0.68 -9.21
N GLY A 291 -29.69 0.26 -9.85
CA GLY A 291 -29.93 1.69 -9.71
C GLY A 291 -29.49 2.29 -8.37
N VAL A 292 -28.67 1.58 -7.58
CA VAL A 292 -28.12 2.07 -6.32
C VAL A 292 -26.87 2.91 -6.61
N PRO A 293 -26.80 4.19 -6.18
CA PRO A 293 -25.62 5.01 -6.40
C PRO A 293 -24.40 4.48 -5.64
N ALA A 294 -23.40 4.00 -6.38
CA ALA A 294 -22.17 3.43 -5.87
C ALA A 294 -20.95 4.26 -6.26
N PHE A 295 -20.01 4.43 -5.33
CA PHE A 295 -18.81 5.26 -5.48
C PHE A 295 -17.56 4.48 -5.10
N GLU A 296 -16.69 4.19 -6.06
CA GLU A 296 -15.42 3.54 -5.83
C GLU A 296 -14.41 4.55 -5.28
N ILE A 297 -13.69 4.18 -4.21
CA ILE A 297 -12.59 5.00 -3.67
C ILE A 297 -11.38 4.14 -3.29
N GLY A 298 -10.22 4.79 -3.21
CA GLY A 298 -8.96 4.18 -2.82
C GLY A 298 -8.52 3.07 -3.76
N GLY A 299 -8.21 1.91 -3.19
CA GLY A 299 -7.75 0.75 -3.96
C GLY A 299 -8.80 0.16 -4.89
N ALA A 300 -10.08 0.26 -4.53
CA ALA A 300 -11.18 -0.22 -5.35
C ALA A 300 -11.33 0.60 -6.64
N GLU A 301 -11.16 1.93 -6.55
CA GLU A 301 -11.18 2.81 -7.72
C GLU A 301 -9.96 2.62 -8.62
N HIS A 302 -8.77 2.52 -8.02
CA HIS A 302 -7.54 2.32 -8.78
C HIS A 302 -6.49 1.54 -7.99
N ALA A 303 -6.17 0.35 -8.47
CA ALA A 303 -5.00 -0.40 -8.03
C ALA A 303 -3.73 0.20 -8.64
N GLY A 304 -2.98 0.92 -7.82
CA GLY A 304 -1.72 1.56 -8.17
C GLY A 304 -0.59 1.20 -7.21
N GLU A 305 0.41 2.06 -7.12
CA GLU A 305 1.39 1.98 -6.03
C GLU A 305 0.70 2.28 -4.68
N LEU A 306 1.26 1.78 -3.57
CA LEU A 306 0.78 2.05 -2.21
C LEU A 306 0.68 3.56 -1.95
N ASP A 307 -0.54 4.10 -2.00
CA ASP A 307 -0.80 5.52 -1.77
C ASP A 307 -2.00 5.72 -0.84
N ALA A 308 -1.73 5.57 0.46
CA ALA A 308 -2.72 5.83 1.50
C ALA A 308 -3.17 7.30 1.54
N LYS A 309 -2.32 8.24 1.09
CA LYS A 309 -2.67 9.66 1.02
C LYS A 309 -3.80 9.87 0.02
N ARG A 310 -3.69 9.30 -1.19
CA ARG A 310 -4.76 9.36 -2.19
C ARG A 310 -6.04 8.71 -1.68
N ALA A 311 -5.94 7.55 -1.05
CA ALA A 311 -7.10 6.82 -0.53
C ALA A 311 -7.86 7.62 0.54
N ILE A 312 -7.15 8.20 1.52
CA ILE A 312 -7.72 9.05 2.56
C ILE A 312 -8.33 10.33 1.93
N ASP A 313 -7.63 10.96 0.99
CA ASP A 313 -8.11 12.17 0.33
C ASP A 313 -9.39 11.90 -0.48
N GLN A 314 -9.43 10.84 -1.30
CA GLN A 314 -10.63 10.44 -2.05
C GLN A 314 -11.81 10.19 -1.12
N GLY A 315 -11.60 9.44 -0.03
CA GLY A 315 -12.66 9.17 0.95
C GLY A 315 -13.18 10.44 1.62
N THR A 316 -12.28 11.35 2.01
CA THR A 316 -12.66 12.61 2.66
C THR A 316 -13.38 13.55 1.70
N ARG A 317 -12.94 13.63 0.44
CA ARG A 317 -13.57 14.47 -0.60
C ARG A 317 -14.95 13.97 -1.00
N LEU A 318 -15.11 12.66 -1.17
CA LEU A 318 -16.41 12.06 -1.42
C LEU A 318 -17.36 12.39 -0.25
N ALA A 319 -16.93 12.17 0.99
CA ALA A 319 -17.74 12.46 2.17
C ALA A 319 -18.21 13.92 2.25
N ALA A 320 -17.41 14.88 1.75
CA ALA A 320 -17.76 16.30 1.75
C ALA A 320 -18.93 16.67 0.82
N VAL A 321 -19.35 15.77 -0.08
CA VAL A 321 -20.42 16.01 -1.05
C VAL A 321 -21.31 14.78 -1.30
N ILE A 322 -21.27 13.76 -0.43
CA ILE A 322 -21.85 12.43 -0.68
C ILE A 322 -23.35 12.48 -1.01
N GLU A 323 -24.08 13.42 -0.42
CA GLU A 323 -25.52 13.60 -0.65
C GLU A 323 -25.84 14.12 -2.06
N THR A 324 -24.93 14.90 -2.67
CA THR A 324 -25.09 15.49 -4.02
C THR A 324 -24.20 14.84 -5.08
N ALA A 325 -23.32 13.92 -4.70
CA ALA A 325 -22.38 13.27 -5.61
C ALA A 325 -23.08 12.43 -6.69
N GLU A 326 -22.59 12.55 -7.93
CA GLU A 326 -23.03 11.72 -9.06
C GLU A 326 -22.23 10.41 -9.12
N ALA A 327 -22.92 9.30 -9.37
CA ALA A 327 -22.28 7.98 -9.48
C ALA A 327 -21.21 7.98 -10.58
N GLY A 328 -20.05 7.38 -10.30
CA GLY A 328 -18.89 7.37 -11.21
C GLY A 328 -17.98 8.61 -11.12
N ALA A 329 -18.28 9.59 -10.26
CA ALA A 329 -17.36 10.68 -9.97
C ALA A 329 -16.06 10.19 -9.32
N VAL A 330 -14.91 10.70 -9.77
CA VAL A 330 -13.59 10.40 -9.20
C VAL A 330 -13.11 11.59 -8.37
N PHE A 331 -12.84 11.36 -7.09
CA PHE A 331 -12.56 12.41 -6.10
C PHE A 331 -11.06 12.63 -5.88
N ASN A 332 -10.33 13.02 -6.92
CA ASN A 332 -8.89 13.26 -6.82
C ASN A 332 -8.54 14.65 -6.24
N GLN A 333 -7.34 14.77 -5.65
CA GLN A 333 -6.76 16.08 -5.32
C GLN A 333 -6.74 16.96 -6.58
N PRO A 334 -7.17 18.24 -6.48
CA PRO A 334 -6.90 19.21 -7.53
C PRO A 334 -5.38 19.26 -7.77
N ILE A 335 -4.97 19.16 -9.04
CA ILE A 335 -3.56 19.33 -9.40
C ILE A 335 -3.21 20.80 -9.10
N PRO A 336 -2.19 21.08 -8.26
CA PRO A 336 -1.78 22.46 -8.03
C PRO A 336 -1.42 23.13 -9.37
N PHE A 337 -1.82 24.39 -9.56
CA PHE A 337 -1.64 25.14 -10.81
C PHE A 337 -0.21 25.04 -11.41
N ALA A 338 0.81 24.97 -10.55
CA ALA A 338 2.22 24.82 -10.95
C ALA A 338 2.54 23.47 -11.62
N ALA A 339 1.86 22.39 -11.25
CA ALA A 339 2.09 21.05 -11.81
C ALA A 339 1.45 20.88 -13.20
N ASP A 340 0.34 21.58 -13.47
CA ASP A 340 -0.27 21.63 -14.81
C ASP A 340 0.59 22.41 -15.80
N PHE A 341 1.29 23.46 -15.36
CA PHE A 341 2.24 24.18 -16.21
C PHE A 341 3.42 23.29 -16.64
N VAL A 342 3.98 22.49 -15.73
CA VAL A 342 5.09 21.56 -16.06
C VAL A 342 4.61 20.41 -16.96
N ARG A 343 3.41 19.89 -16.73
CA ARG A 343 2.79 18.84 -17.56
C ARG A 343 2.50 19.34 -18.97
N ASN A 344 2.03 20.58 -19.11
CA ASN A 344 1.76 21.22 -20.40
C ASN A 344 3.04 21.71 -21.10
N ALA A 345 4.06 22.16 -20.37
CA ALA A 345 5.37 22.52 -20.91
C ALA A 345 6.08 21.32 -21.55
N ARG A 346 5.98 20.12 -20.96
CA ARG A 346 6.48 18.87 -21.56
C ARG A 346 5.72 18.45 -22.83
N LYS A 347 4.44 18.81 -22.96
CA LYS A 347 3.68 18.62 -24.22
C LYS A 347 4.08 19.65 -25.28
N TRP A 348 4.50 20.84 -24.87
CA TRP A 348 4.98 21.89 -25.77
C TRP A 348 6.39 21.63 -26.31
N SER A 349 7.29 21.05 -25.50
CA SER A 349 8.65 20.70 -25.93
C SER A 349 8.73 19.49 -26.88
N GLY A 350 7.60 18.86 -27.21
CA GLY A 350 7.51 17.72 -28.14
C GLY A 350 7.07 18.09 -29.56
N ARG A 351 6.83 19.38 -29.86
CA ARG A 351 6.65 19.82 -31.26
C ARG A 351 8.00 20.14 -31.86
N ASN A 352 8.46 19.24 -32.73
CA ASN A 352 9.61 19.44 -33.60
C ASN A 352 9.48 20.78 -34.34
N TYR A 353 10.43 21.68 -34.12
CA TYR A 353 10.75 22.69 -35.12
C TYR A 353 11.65 22.01 -36.15
N SER A 354 11.09 21.79 -37.34
CA SER A 354 11.82 21.48 -38.57
C SER A 354 12.65 22.66 -39.04
#